data_AF-A0A832D3D7-F1
#
_entry.id   AF-A0A832D3D7-F1
#
_cell.length_a   1.000
_cell.length_b   1.000
_cell.length_c   1.000
_cell.angle_alpha   90.00
_cell.angle_beta   90.00
_cell.angle_gamma   90.00
#
_symmetry.space_group_name_H-M   'P 1'
#
loop_
_entity.id
_entity.type
_entity.pdbx_description
1 polymer ?
#
loop_
_entity_poly.entity_id
_entity_poly.type
_entity_poly.pdbx_seq_one_letter_code
_entity_poly.pdbx_strand_id
1 'polypeptide(L)'
;MVLKGGVKGYSIPLNAPLYPTRTPIVYYGCKVLVAIALVDGKTIDSILPEGVNVSEKPLAAFWIGEYPASNVGVYNEALVAVQVSTDNLPLAYYIPYIYVTNDQALASGRELLGAPKKLAKIKLQWRDEMIRGVLYRGSKLL
;
A
#
# COMPACT_ATOMS: atom_id res chain seq x y z
N MET A 1 6.50 25.87 7.55
CA MET A 1 5.94 26.94 8.41
C MET A 1 6.39 26.72 9.85
N VAL A 2 6.67 27.78 10.62
CA VAL A 2 7.01 27.69 12.05
C VAL A 2 5.87 28.31 12.84
N LEU A 3 5.33 27.59 13.83
CA LEU A 3 4.27 28.09 14.69
C LEU A 3 4.81 29.13 15.68
N LYS A 4 3.94 29.98 16.22
CA LYS A 4 4.33 30.99 17.24
C LYS A 4 5.04 30.37 18.46
N GLY A 5 4.78 29.10 18.77
CA GLY A 5 5.48 28.35 19.82
C GLY A 5 6.82 27.72 19.40
N GLY A 6 7.39 28.09 18.25
CA GLY A 6 8.70 27.62 17.78
C GLY A 6 8.72 26.26 17.08
N VAL A 7 7.61 25.51 17.08
CA VAL A 7 7.53 24.20 16.39
C VAL A 7 7.53 24.39 14.87
N LYS A 8 8.53 23.82 14.18
CA LYS A 8 8.55 23.72 12.71
C LYS A 8 7.59 22.61 12.26
N GLY A 9 6.52 22.99 11.59
CA GLY A 9 5.55 22.07 11.01
C GLY A 9 6.10 21.39 9.75
N TYR A 10 5.70 20.14 9.54
CA TYR A 10 6.08 19.31 8.39
C TYR A 10 4.83 18.81 7.65
N SER A 11 3.93 18.11 8.34
CA SER A 11 2.59 17.77 7.86
C SER A 11 1.53 18.50 8.69
N ILE A 12 0.26 18.32 8.33
CA ILE A 12 -0.87 18.96 8.99
C ILE A 12 -1.64 17.98 9.88
N PRO A 13 -2.28 18.45 10.98
CA PRO A 13 -2.11 19.75 11.62
C PRO A 13 -0.67 20.03 12.11
N LEU A 14 -0.23 21.28 12.05
CA LEU A 14 1.20 21.61 12.16
C LEU A 14 1.82 21.38 13.55
N ASN A 15 1.01 21.48 14.61
CA ASN A 15 1.39 21.16 15.98
C ASN A 15 0.98 19.75 16.40
N ALA A 16 0.28 19.01 15.54
CA ALA A 16 -0.25 17.69 15.83
C ALA A 16 -0.30 16.87 14.54
N PRO A 17 0.86 16.59 13.90
CA PRO A 17 0.90 15.89 12.62
C PRO A 17 0.30 14.50 12.76
N LEU A 18 -0.45 14.07 11.74
CA LEU A 18 -1.16 12.78 11.76
C LEU A 18 -0.21 11.57 11.81
N TYR A 19 1.02 11.71 11.32
CA TYR A 19 2.00 10.64 11.24
C TYR A 19 3.41 11.16 11.57
N PRO A 20 4.38 10.30 11.94
CA PRO A 20 5.74 10.73 12.24
C PRO A 20 6.42 11.38 11.03
N THR A 21 7.08 12.51 11.26
CA THR A 21 7.66 13.34 10.18
C THR A 21 9.19 13.40 10.21
N ARG A 22 9.80 12.87 11.26
CA ARG A 22 11.26 12.98 11.52
C ARG A 22 11.95 11.64 11.67
N THR A 23 11.20 10.55 11.56
CA THR A 23 11.72 9.20 11.69
C THR A 23 11.28 8.37 10.49
N PRO A 24 12.09 7.41 10.03
CA PRO A 24 11.63 6.41 9.06
C PRO A 24 10.39 5.69 9.58
N ILE A 25 9.53 5.26 8.67
CA ILE A 25 8.43 4.36 9.04
C ILE A 25 9.04 2.98 9.36
N VAL A 26 8.73 2.45 10.53
CA VAL A 26 9.24 1.16 11.01
C VAL A 26 8.11 0.21 11.30
N TYR A 27 8.31 -1.07 10.97
CA TYR A 27 7.32 -2.13 11.17
C TYR A 27 7.98 -3.33 11.85
N TYR A 28 7.27 -3.98 12.76
CA TYR A 28 7.74 -5.17 13.47
C TYR A 28 6.68 -6.26 13.46
N GLY A 29 7.11 -7.52 13.33
CA GLY A 29 6.23 -8.69 13.40
C GLY A 29 5.22 -8.79 12.25
N CYS A 30 5.50 -8.18 11.10
CA CYS A 30 4.62 -8.22 9.93
C CYS A 30 4.33 -9.66 9.51
N LYS A 31 3.07 -9.96 9.25
CA LYS A 31 2.62 -11.23 8.66
C LYS A 31 1.98 -10.94 7.33
N VAL A 32 2.32 -11.71 6.30
CA VAL A 32 1.84 -11.47 4.94
C VAL A 32 1.43 -12.79 4.30
N LEU A 33 0.28 -12.79 3.65
CA LEU A 33 -0.12 -13.79 2.67
C LEU A 33 -0.01 -13.14 1.28
N VAL A 34 0.77 -13.75 0.40
CA VAL A 34 0.90 -13.33 -1.01
C VAL A 34 0.44 -14.47 -1.91
N ALA A 35 -0.50 -14.18 -2.81
CA ALA A 35 -0.83 -15.05 -3.93
C ALA A 35 -0.29 -14.41 -5.21
N ILE A 36 0.47 -15.17 -5.99
CA ILE A 36 1.00 -14.72 -7.29
C ILE A 36 0.26 -15.48 -8.39
N ALA A 37 -0.23 -14.77 -9.39
CA ALA A 37 -0.95 -15.36 -10.51
C ALA A 37 -0.57 -14.70 -11.83
N LEU A 38 -0.69 -15.47 -12.92
CA LEU A 38 -0.71 -14.91 -14.27
C LEU A 38 -2.01 -14.15 -14.47
N VAL A 39 -1.94 -12.99 -15.11
CA VAL A 39 -3.09 -12.13 -15.39
C VAL A 39 -3.19 -11.80 -16.87
N ASP A 40 -4.34 -11.27 -17.30
CA ASP A 40 -4.52 -10.79 -18.66
C ASP A 40 -3.75 -9.48 -18.87
N GLY A 41 -2.76 -9.50 -19.76
CA GLY A 41 -1.92 -8.34 -20.06
C GLY A 41 -2.71 -7.16 -20.59
N LYS A 42 -3.78 -7.36 -21.36
CA LYS A 42 -4.59 -6.25 -21.91
C LYS A 42 -5.32 -5.49 -20.81
N THR A 43 -5.86 -6.22 -19.83
CA THR A 43 -6.50 -5.61 -18.66
C THR A 43 -5.49 -4.77 -17.87
N ILE A 44 -4.27 -5.29 -17.67
CA ILE A 44 -3.21 -4.54 -16.96
C ILE A 44 -2.79 -3.29 -17.74
N ASP A 45 -2.56 -3.41 -19.05
CA ASP A 45 -2.13 -2.31 -19.91
C ASP A 45 -3.03 -1.08 -19.78
N SER A 46 -4.34 -1.30 -19.71
CA SER A 46 -5.34 -0.22 -19.64
C SER A 46 -5.28 0.64 -18.37
N ILE A 47 -4.57 0.20 -17.33
CA ILE A 47 -4.41 0.94 -16.07
C ILE A 47 -2.97 1.41 -15.82
N LEU A 48 -2.06 1.17 -16.76
CA LEU A 48 -0.67 1.59 -16.62
C LEU A 48 -0.50 3.08 -16.94
N PRO A 49 0.43 3.78 -16.25
CA PRO A 49 0.87 5.10 -16.65
C PRO A 49 1.59 5.07 -18.01
N GLU A 50 1.62 6.21 -18.70
CA GLU A 50 2.45 6.39 -19.90
C GLU A 50 3.92 6.05 -19.61
N GLY A 51 4.58 5.37 -20.56
CA GLY A 51 5.98 4.95 -20.43
C GLY A 51 6.21 3.70 -19.56
N VAL A 52 5.14 3.06 -19.09
CA VAL A 52 5.20 1.76 -18.38
C VAL A 52 4.56 0.69 -19.26
N ASN A 53 5.30 -0.38 -19.51
CA ASN A 53 4.88 -1.48 -20.37
C ASN A 53 4.51 -2.70 -19.53
N VAL A 54 3.51 -3.46 -20.01
CA VAL A 54 3.20 -4.78 -19.45
C VAL A 54 4.35 -5.75 -19.72
N SER A 55 4.72 -6.55 -18.72
CA SER A 55 5.70 -7.63 -18.91
C SER A 55 5.17 -8.71 -19.88
N GLU A 56 6.05 -9.34 -20.66
CA GLU A 56 5.67 -10.42 -21.60
C GLU A 56 4.88 -11.55 -20.94
N LYS A 57 5.16 -11.84 -19.66
CA LYS A 57 4.40 -12.79 -18.82
C LYS A 57 3.93 -12.04 -17.58
N PRO A 58 2.78 -11.33 -17.66
CA PRO A 58 2.38 -10.44 -16.59
C PRO A 58 1.95 -11.25 -15.36
N LEU A 59 2.75 -11.13 -14.31
CA LEU A 59 2.41 -11.62 -12.98
C LEU A 59 1.78 -10.50 -12.15
N ALA A 60 0.72 -10.83 -11.43
CA ALA A 60 0.20 -10.00 -10.37
C ALA A 60 0.42 -10.67 -9.01
N ALA A 61 0.84 -9.89 -8.03
CA ALA A 61 0.88 -10.27 -6.63
C ALA A 61 -0.31 -9.65 -5.90
N PHE A 62 -1.13 -10.50 -5.28
CA PHE A 62 -2.21 -10.12 -4.38
C PHE A 62 -1.73 -10.32 -2.95
N TRP A 63 -1.63 -9.23 -2.21
CA TRP A 63 -1.03 -9.18 -0.89
C TRP A 63 -2.10 -8.87 0.15
N ILE A 64 -2.11 -9.61 1.26
CA ILE A 64 -2.84 -9.27 2.49
C ILE A 64 -1.85 -9.34 3.65
N GLY A 65 -1.68 -8.23 4.37
CA GLY A 65 -0.72 -8.11 5.46
C GLY A 65 -1.35 -7.62 6.77
N GLU A 66 -0.78 -8.07 7.88
CA GLU A 66 -1.01 -7.57 9.24
C GLU A 66 0.27 -6.88 9.72
N TYR A 67 0.13 -5.65 10.20
CA TYR A 67 1.22 -4.81 10.73
C TYR A 67 0.92 -4.55 12.22
N PRO A 68 1.30 -5.49 13.11
CA PRO A 68 0.87 -5.46 14.51
C PRO A 68 1.62 -4.43 15.35
N ALA A 69 2.75 -3.91 14.88
CA ALA A 69 3.51 -2.87 15.54
C ALA A 69 4.20 -1.97 14.50
N SER A 70 3.84 -0.67 14.48
CA SER A 70 4.50 0.33 13.66
C SER A 70 4.39 1.73 14.27
N ASN A 71 5.24 2.66 13.84
CA ASN A 71 5.13 4.07 14.24
C ASN A 71 4.03 4.85 13.47
N VAL A 72 3.29 4.19 12.57
CA VAL A 72 2.06 4.70 11.93
C VAL A 72 0.83 3.91 12.39
N GLY A 73 0.90 3.36 13.61
CA GLY A 73 -0.18 2.61 14.25
C GLY A 73 -0.29 1.14 13.80
N VAL A 74 -1.23 0.43 14.41
CA VAL A 74 -1.56 -0.96 14.02
C VAL A 74 -2.55 -0.94 12.89
N TYR A 75 -2.28 -1.70 11.82
CA TYR A 75 -3.18 -1.77 10.67
C TYR A 75 -3.00 -3.07 9.88
N ASN A 76 -3.98 -3.36 9.03
CA ASN A 76 -3.86 -4.36 7.99
C ASN A 76 -3.78 -3.66 6.63
N GLU A 77 -3.06 -4.27 5.69
CA GLU A 77 -2.91 -3.78 4.32
C GLU A 77 -3.35 -4.84 3.32
N ALA A 78 -3.93 -4.39 2.21
CA ALA A 78 -4.14 -5.21 1.03
C ALA A 78 -3.59 -4.46 -0.17
N LEU A 79 -2.80 -5.09 -1.03
CA LEU A 79 -2.34 -4.45 -2.26
C LEU A 79 -2.35 -5.40 -3.45
N VAL A 80 -2.39 -4.80 -4.63
CA VAL A 80 -2.12 -5.47 -5.89
C VAL A 80 -0.89 -4.85 -6.50
N ALA A 81 0.10 -5.68 -6.83
CA ALA A 81 1.28 -5.29 -7.58
C ALA A 81 1.31 -6.06 -8.89
N VAL A 82 1.62 -5.39 -10.01
CA VAL A 82 1.69 -5.99 -11.34
C VAL A 82 3.09 -5.83 -11.91
N GLN A 83 3.62 -6.91 -12.47
CA GLN A 83 4.94 -6.92 -13.07
C GLN A 83 4.93 -6.10 -14.37
N VAL A 84 5.84 -5.15 -14.46
CA VAL A 84 5.95 -4.19 -15.56
C VAL A 84 7.41 -4.00 -15.95
N SER A 85 7.63 -3.30 -17.05
CA SER A 85 8.94 -2.79 -17.47
C SER A 85 8.85 -1.34 -17.92
N THR A 86 9.99 -0.67 -17.96
CA THR A 86 10.20 0.62 -18.64
C THR A 86 11.48 0.52 -19.46
N ASP A 87 11.75 1.50 -20.31
CA ASP A 87 12.98 1.54 -21.12
C ASP A 87 14.26 1.42 -20.28
N ASN A 88 14.22 1.90 -19.04
CA ASN A 88 15.37 1.90 -18.12
C ASN A 88 15.30 0.79 -17.05
N LEU A 89 14.13 0.17 -16.86
CA LEU A 89 13.91 -0.84 -15.81
C LEU A 89 13.22 -2.07 -16.41
N PRO A 90 13.97 -3.11 -16.80
CA PRO A 90 13.40 -4.29 -17.47
C PRO A 90 12.52 -5.13 -16.56
N LEU A 91 12.64 -4.97 -15.24
CA LEU A 91 11.82 -5.64 -14.25
C LEU A 91 11.47 -4.68 -13.10
N ALA A 92 10.19 -4.35 -12.99
CA ALA A 92 9.64 -3.54 -11.92
C ALA A 92 8.23 -4.03 -11.54
N TYR A 93 7.68 -3.44 -10.48
CA TYR A 93 6.30 -3.63 -10.08
C TYR A 93 5.59 -2.29 -10.01
N TYR A 94 4.45 -2.19 -10.70
CA TYR A 94 3.52 -1.09 -10.53
C TYR A 94 2.45 -1.50 -9.51
N ILE A 95 2.13 -0.61 -8.57
CA ILE A 95 1.18 -0.88 -7.49
C ILE A 95 -0.03 0.04 -7.69
N PRO A 96 -1.04 -0.36 -8.50
CA PRO A 96 -2.20 0.49 -8.77
C PRO A 96 -3.11 0.68 -7.56
N TYR A 97 -3.16 -0.31 -6.66
CA TYR A 97 -4.12 -0.33 -5.57
C TYR A 97 -3.46 -0.76 -4.26
N ILE A 98 -3.65 0.06 -3.23
CA ILE A 98 -3.36 -0.29 -1.85
C ILE A 98 -4.57 0.09 -0.99
N TYR A 99 -4.90 -0.76 -0.04
CA TYR A 99 -5.94 -0.54 0.95
C TYR A 99 -5.38 -0.72 2.35
N VAL A 100 -5.79 0.14 3.27
CA VAL A 100 -5.35 0.09 4.68
C VAL A 100 -6.53 0.25 5.62
N THR A 101 -6.33 -0.11 6.89
CA THR A 101 -7.37 -0.02 7.93
C THR A 101 -7.23 1.17 8.87
N ASN A 102 -6.19 2.00 8.73
CA ASN A 102 -6.02 3.21 9.55
C ASN A 102 -5.66 4.44 8.70
N ASP A 103 -5.84 5.62 9.29
CA ASP A 103 -5.62 6.92 8.66
C ASP A 103 -4.15 7.35 8.63
N GLN A 104 -3.35 6.99 9.64
CA GLN A 104 -1.92 7.33 9.67
C GLN A 104 -1.14 6.63 8.56
N ALA A 105 -1.34 5.32 8.35
CA ALA A 105 -0.72 4.57 7.25
C ALA A 105 -1.26 5.00 5.88
N LEU A 106 -2.53 5.43 5.82
CA LEU A 106 -3.13 6.03 4.62
C LEU A 106 -2.40 7.33 4.27
N ALA A 107 -2.38 8.29 5.19
CA ALA A 107 -1.86 9.63 4.98
C ALA A 107 -0.34 9.60 4.73
N SER A 108 0.42 8.94 5.61
CA SER A 108 1.88 8.81 5.44
C SER A 108 2.25 8.17 4.10
N GLY A 109 1.57 7.08 3.70
CA GLY A 109 1.85 6.42 2.44
C GLY A 109 1.57 7.32 1.23
N ARG A 110 0.47 8.07 1.25
CA ARG A 110 0.09 8.99 0.17
C ARG A 110 1.01 10.21 0.09
N GLU A 111 1.25 10.86 1.23
CA GLU A 111 1.92 12.16 1.31
C GLU A 111 3.44 12.06 1.26
N LEU A 112 4.03 10.96 1.75
CA LEU A 112 5.49 10.76 1.74
C LEU A 112 5.99 9.99 0.51
N LEU A 113 5.21 9.00 0.06
CA LEU A 113 5.66 8.02 -0.96
C LEU A 113 4.81 8.02 -2.23
N GLY A 114 3.71 8.78 -2.28
CA GLY A 114 2.79 8.74 -3.42
C GLY A 114 1.99 7.44 -3.56
N ALA A 115 1.92 6.62 -2.50
CA ALA A 115 1.26 5.32 -2.53
C ALA A 115 -0.28 5.47 -2.71
N PRO A 116 -0.95 4.74 -3.62
CA PRO A 116 -2.36 4.95 -3.95
C PRO A 116 -3.32 4.31 -2.94
N LYS A 117 -3.16 4.66 -1.65
CA LYS A 117 -3.89 4.06 -0.54
C LYS A 117 -5.35 4.56 -0.46
N LYS A 118 -6.27 3.64 -0.14
CA LYS A 118 -7.68 3.88 0.24
C LYS A 118 -8.02 3.16 1.57
N LEU A 119 -9.02 3.62 2.31
CA LEU A 119 -9.49 2.91 3.51
C LEU A 119 -10.39 1.72 3.18
N ALA A 120 -10.18 0.59 3.85
CA ALA A 120 -11.03 -0.60 3.73
C ALA A 120 -11.10 -1.40 5.05
N LYS A 121 -11.92 -2.45 5.06
CA LYS A 121 -11.91 -3.47 6.13
C LYS A 121 -11.09 -4.65 5.65
N ILE A 122 -10.01 -4.98 6.36
CA ILE A 122 -9.07 -6.04 5.97
C ILE A 122 -8.85 -6.98 7.14
N LYS A 123 -8.83 -8.30 6.87
CA LYS A 123 -8.53 -9.34 7.85
C LYS A 123 -7.54 -10.33 7.28
N LEU A 124 -6.58 -10.74 8.11
CA LEU A 124 -5.73 -11.91 7.91
C LEU A 124 -6.00 -12.88 9.07
N GLN A 125 -6.41 -14.10 8.79
CA GLN A 125 -6.78 -15.09 9.80
C GLN A 125 -6.07 -16.41 9.55
N TRP A 126 -5.54 -17.00 10.63
CA TRP A 126 -5.04 -18.36 10.66
C TRP A 126 -6.12 -19.23 11.31
N ARG A 127 -6.59 -20.27 10.61
CA ARG A 127 -7.63 -21.19 11.07
C ARG A 127 -7.19 -22.60 10.73
N ASP A 128 -6.78 -23.37 11.73
CA ASP A 128 -6.33 -24.75 11.58
C ASP A 128 -5.29 -24.85 10.44
N GLU A 129 -5.64 -25.54 9.35
CA GLU A 129 -4.78 -25.77 8.17
C GLU A 129 -4.95 -24.69 7.08
N MET A 130 -5.71 -23.62 7.34
CA MET A 130 -6.03 -22.57 6.36
C MET A 130 -5.57 -21.18 6.83
N ILE A 131 -4.96 -20.43 5.91
CA ILE A 131 -4.77 -18.98 6.03
C ILE A 131 -5.78 -18.28 5.13
N ARG A 132 -6.53 -17.32 5.69
CA ARG A 132 -7.54 -16.56 4.95
C ARG A 132 -7.27 -15.07 5.04
N GLY A 133 -6.98 -14.45 3.89
CA GLY A 133 -6.99 -13.01 3.69
C GLY A 133 -8.35 -12.52 3.14
N VAL A 134 -8.87 -11.41 3.67
CA VAL A 134 -10.12 -10.79 3.19
C VAL A 134 -9.92 -9.29 3.09
N LEU A 135 -10.21 -8.74 1.91
CA LEU A 135 -10.42 -7.31 1.68
C LEU A 135 -11.92 -7.08 1.45
N TYR A 136 -12.52 -6.19 2.25
CA TYR A 136 -13.86 -5.69 2.04
C TYR A 136 -13.82 -4.17 1.88
N ARG A 137 -14.14 -3.72 0.68
CA ARG A 137 -14.40 -2.32 0.35
C ARG A 137 -15.84 -2.26 -0.12
N GLY A 138 -16.71 -1.56 0.61
CA GLY A 138 -18.17 -1.51 0.35
C GLY A 138 -18.58 -0.81 -0.96
N SER A 139 -17.67 -0.68 -1.91
CA SER A 139 -17.87 -0.14 -3.26
C SER A 139 -17.34 -1.17 -4.27
N LYS A 140 -17.80 -1.12 -5.52
CA LYS A 140 -17.17 -1.93 -6.59
C LYS A 140 -15.65 -1.67 -6.61
N LEU A 141 -14.85 -2.72 -6.81
CA LEU A 141 -13.43 -2.61 -7.14
C LEU A 141 -13.35 -2.04 -8.55
N LEU A 142 -13.30 -0.71 -8.64
CA LEU A 142 -12.96 0.09 -9.82
C LEU A 142 -12.10 1.26 -9.34
#